data_AF-A0A6L9JRA3-F1
#
_entry.id   AF-A0A6L9JRA3-F1
#
_cell.length_a   1.000
_cell.length_b   1.000
_cell.length_c   1.000
_cell.angle_alpha   90.00
_cell.angle_beta   90.00
_cell.angle_gamma   90.00
#
_symmetry.space_group_name_H-M   'P 1'
#
loop_
_entity.id
_entity.type
_entity.pdbx_description
1 polymer ?
#
loop_
_entity_poly.entity_id
_entity_poly.type
_entity_poly.pdbx_seq_one_letter_code
_entity_poly.pdbx_strand_id
1 'polypeptide(L)' 'MQFVVYQYKRSESKYSMFVDVQRDIIETPERRMAIPLVEAHHFSSKVSRHLFPTSGSQFSSFVPLCCVCMNIFL' A
#
# COMPACT_ATOMS: atom_id res chain seq x y z
N MET A 1 -10.54 -7.46 -4.44
CA MET A 1 -10.48 -6.58 -5.60
C MET A 1 -9.06 -6.09 -5.67
N GLN A 2 -8.30 -6.71 -6.58
CA GLN A 2 -6.91 -6.36 -6.79
C GLN A 2 -6.79 -4.88 -7.21
N PHE A 3 -5.74 -4.21 -6.75
CA PHE A 3 -5.39 -2.81 -7.04
C PHE A 3 -6.32 -1.74 -6.46
N VAL A 4 -7.17 -2.10 -5.50
CA VAL A 4 -7.97 -1.12 -4.74
C VAL A 4 -7.12 -0.53 -3.61
N VAL A 5 -7.20 0.79 -3.44
CA VAL A 5 -6.57 1.50 -2.33
C VAL A 5 -7.55 1.58 -1.15
N TYR A 6 -7.09 1.16 0.02
CA TYR A 6 -7.82 1.22 1.27
C TYR A 6 -7.15 2.18 2.25
N GLN A 7 -7.96 2.95 2.97
CA GLN A 7 -7.50 3.69 4.14
C GLN A 7 -7.62 2.77 5.36
N TYR A 8 -6.52 2.59 6.08
CA TYR A 8 -6.48 1.73 7.25
C TYR A 8 -6.97 2.49 8.47
N LYS A 9 -7.92 1.88 9.20
CA LYS A 9 -8.64 2.57 10.28
C LYS A 9 -7.90 2.56 11.62
N ARG A 10 -6.86 1.74 11.78
CA ARG A 10 -6.12 1.66 13.05
C ARG A 10 -5.19 2.85 13.23
N SER A 11 -5.50 3.68 14.22
CA SER A 11 -4.71 4.86 14.62
C SER A 11 -3.29 4.55 15.07
N GLU A 12 -3.00 3.31 15.49
CA GLU A 12 -1.66 2.89 15.91
C GLU A 12 -0.74 2.45 14.75
N SER A 13 -1.28 2.29 13.54
CA SER A 13 -0.48 1.91 12.39
C SER A 13 0.41 3.05 11.93
N LYS A 14 1.68 2.77 11.64
CA LYS A 14 2.60 3.74 11.01
C LYS A 14 2.17 4.15 9.59
N TYR A 15 1.27 3.39 8.97
CA TYR A 15 0.80 3.60 7.61
C TYR A 15 -0.72 3.74 7.59
N SER A 16 -1.20 4.73 6.84
CA SER A 16 -2.63 5.08 6.74
C SER A 16 -3.29 4.55 5.47
N MET A 17 -2.51 4.20 4.43
CA MET A 17 -3.03 3.76 3.14
C MET A 17 -2.32 2.50 2.65
N PHE A 18 -3.07 1.64 1.98
CA PHE A 18 -2.59 0.37 1.45
C PHE A 18 -3.23 0.10 0.10
N VAL A 19 -2.48 -0.50 -0.83
CA VAL A 19 -3.01 -1.02 -2.09
C VAL A 19 -3.11 -2.54 -2.02
N ASP A 20 -4.28 -3.08 -2.34
CA ASP A 20 -4.49 -4.53 -2.49
C ASP A 20 -3.69 -5.04 -3.70
N VAL A 21 -2.87 -6.05 -3.49
CA VAL A 21 -2.10 -6.68 -4.59
C VAL A 21 -2.44 -8.15 -4.77
N GLN A 22 -3.29 -8.69 -3.91
CA GLN A 22 -3.71 -10.07 -3.99
C GLN A 22 -4.62 -10.28 -5.20
N ARG A 23 -4.39 -11.37 -5.93
CA ARG A 23 -5.27 -11.77 -7.04
C ARG A 23 -6.64 -12.15 -6.48
N ASP A 24 -7.69 -11.71 -7.16
CA ASP A 24 -9.07 -11.93 -6.71
C ASP A 24 -9.48 -13.41 -6.63
N ILE A 25 -8.84 -14.28 -7.41
CA ILE A 25 -9.04 -15.73 -7.37
C ILE A 25 -8.45 -16.39 -6.11
N ILE A 26 -7.53 -15.72 -5.42
CA ILE A 26 -6.91 -16.26 -4.22
C ILE A 26 -7.76 -15.86 -3.03
N GLU A 27 -8.42 -16.86 -2.43
CA GLU A 27 -9.19 -16.68 -1.23
C GLU A 27 -8.31 -16.90 0.00
N THR A 28 -8.13 -15.85 0.79
CA THR A 28 -7.57 -15.92 2.14
C THR A 28 -8.61 -15.34 3.09
N PRO A 29 -9.21 -16.15 3.98
CA PRO A 29 -10.22 -15.67 4.91
C PRO A 29 -9.69 -14.49 5.72
N GLU A 30 -10.45 -13.40 5.76
CA GLU A 30 -10.23 -12.16 6.54
C GLU A 30 -8.95 -11.36 6.22
N ARG A 31 -8.02 -11.92 5.45
CA ARG A 31 -6.73 -11.31 5.17
C ARG A 31 -6.57 -11.03 3.68
N ARG A 32 -5.76 -10.04 3.33
CA ARG A 32 -5.16 -9.99 2.00
C ARG A 32 -3.73 -9.47 2.04
N MET A 33 -2.97 -9.83 1.01
CA MET A 33 -1.71 -9.18 0.71
C MET A 33 -1.94 -7.78 0.18
N ALA A 34 -1.40 -6.79 0.89
CA ALA A 34 -1.45 -5.39 0.52
C ALA A 34 -0.07 -4.75 0.66
N ILE A 35 0.17 -3.65 -0.04
CA ILE A 35 1.40 -2.87 0.08
C ILE A 35 1.08 -1.53 0.74
N PRO A 36 1.77 -1.12 1.82
CA PRO A 36 1.57 0.20 2.40
C PRO A 36 2.05 1.28 1.43
N LEU A 37 1.29 2.37 1.37
CA LEU A 37 1.62 3.57 0.61
C LEU A 37 2.12 4.65 1.58
N VAL A 38 3.30 5.18 1.29
CA VAL A 38 3.92 6.25 2.08
C VAL A 38 4.17 7.44 1.17
N GLU A 39 3.97 8.66 1.66
CA GLU A 39 4.23 9.85 0.86
C GLU A 39 5.69 9.91 0.39
N ALA A 40 5.87 10.19 -0.90
CA ALA A 40 7.17 10.13 -1.57
C ALA A 40 8.21 11.10 -0.97
N HIS A 41 7.76 12.17 -0.31
CA HIS A 41 8.64 13.15 0.31
C HIS A 41 9.43 12.57 1.50
N HIS A 42 9.00 11.43 2.07
CA HIS A 42 9.75 10.71 3.10
C HIS A 42 10.97 9.94 2.54
N PHE A 43 11.07 9.79 1.22
CA PHE A 43 12.14 9.03 0.58
C PHE A 43 13.18 9.94 -0.08
N SER A 44 14.44 9.54 0.01
CA SER A 44 15.54 10.20 -0.71
C SER A 44 15.43 9.94 -2.22
N SER A 45 15.93 10.87 -3.03
CA SER A 45 16.10 10.70 -4.47
C SER A 45 17.00 9.52 -4.88
N LYS A 46 17.77 8.96 -3.93
CA LYS A 46 18.59 7.76 -4.13
C LYS A 46 17.79 6.46 -4.19
N VAL A 47 16.53 6.46 -3.77
CA VAL A 47 15.66 5.28 -3.83
C VAL A 47 15.32 4.97 -5.28
N SER A 48 15.56 3.72 -5.70
CA SER A 48 15.30 3.30 -7.07
C SER A 48 13.80 3.30 -7.37
N ARG A 49 13.38 4.14 -8.32
CA ARG A 49 11.99 4.20 -8.79
C ARG A 49 11.56 2.95 -9.57
N HIS A 50 12.51 2.13 -10.00
CA HIS A 50 12.20 0.85 -10.66
C HIS A 50 11.71 -0.19 -9.65
N LEU A 51 12.28 -0.19 -8.43
CA LEU A 51 11.87 -1.07 -7.34
C LEU A 51 10.71 -0.49 -6.52
N PHE A 52 10.68 0.84 -6.41
CA PHE A 52 9.72 1.59 -5.60
C PHE A 52 9.04 2.66 -6.48
N PRO A 53 8.11 2.25 -7.37
CA PRO A 53 7.49 3.17 -8.30
C PRO A 53 6.65 4.21 -7.56
N THR A 54 6.85 5.48 -7.89
CA THR A 54 6.01 6.55 -7.34
C THR A 54 4.68 6.58 -8.10
N SER A 55 3.56 6.38 -7.41
CA SER A 55 2.22 6.58 -7.94
C SER A 55 1.68 7.94 -7.51
N GLY A 56 1.18 8.74 -8.45
CA GLY A 56 0.67 10.08 -8.17
C GLY A 56 -0.81 10.21 -8.52
N SER A 57 -1.58 10.83 -7.62
CA SER A 57 -2.78 11.58 -8.03
C SER A 57 -2.39 13.05 -8.22
N GLN A 58 -3.25 13.89 -8.81
CA GLN A 58 -2.95 15.30 -9.11
C GLN A 58 -2.37 16.13 -7.93
N PHE A 59 -2.50 15.65 -6.68
CA PHE A 59 -2.12 16.38 -5.48
C PHE A 59 -1.10 15.67 -4.56
N SER A 60 -0.76 14.39 -4.78
CA SER A 60 0.24 13.70 -3.94
C SER A 60 0.83 12.46 -4.60
N SER A 61 2.13 12.23 -4.34
CA SER A 61 2.91 11.08 -4.80
C SER A 61 3.17 10.11 -3.65
N PHE A 62 2.93 8.83 -3.88
CA PHE A 62 3.10 7.76 -2.92
C PHE A 62 4.10 6.71 -3.41
N VAL A 63 4.80 6.09 -2.47
CA VAL A 63 5.75 5.00 -2.70
C VAL A 63 5.20 3.74 -2.04
N PRO A 64 4.99 2.64 -2.80
CA PRO A 64 4.64 1.34 -2.26
C PRO A 64 5.86 0.73 -1.56
N LEU A 65 5.70 0.20 -0.35
CA LEU A 65 6.77 -0.50 0.39
C LEU A 65 6.73 -2.04 0.14
N CYS A 66 7.14 -2.84 1.13
CA CYS A 66 7.04 -4.29 1.09
C CYS A 66 5.59 -4.77 1.25
N CYS A 67 5.26 -5.89 0.58
CA CYS A 67 3.99 -6.59 0.80
C CYS A 67 3.85 -7.03 2.25
N VAL A 68 2.69 -6.74 2.83
CA VAL A 68 2.28 -7.18 4.16
C VAL A 68 0.95 -7.91 4.06
N CYS A 69 0.76 -8.95 4.87
CA CYS A 69 -0.53 -9.60 5.00
C CYS A 69 -1.36 -8.79 6.00
N MET A 70 -2.34 -8.05 5.51
CA MET A 70 -3.23 -7.20 6.30
C MET A 70 -4.58 -7.86 6.53
N ASN A 71 -5.15 -7.60 7.70
CA ASN A 71 -6.54 -7.93 7.99
C ASN A 71 -7.39 -6.72 7.59
N ILE A 72 -8.08 -6.78 6.46
CA ILE A 72 -8.76 -5.60 5.86
C ILE A 72 -10.13 -5.35 6.52
N PHE A 73 -10.62 -6.27 7.36
CA PHE A 73 -11.87 -6.11 8.12
C PHE A 73 -11.73 -5.28 9.41
N LEU A 74 -10.61 -4.56 9.61
CA LEU A 74 -10.32 -3.76 10.80
C LEU A 74 -10.04 -2.29 10.47
#